data_AF-A0A430JIZ5-F1
#
_entry.id   AF-A0A430JIZ5-F1
#
_cell.length_a   1.000
_cell.length_b   1.000
_cell.length_c   1.000
_cell.angle_alpha   90.00
_cell.angle_beta   90.00
_cell.angle_gamma   90.00
#
_symmetry.space_group_name_H-M   'P 1'
#
loop_
_entity.id
_entity.type
_entity.pdbx_description
1 polymer ?
#
loop_
_entity_poly.entity_id
_entity_poly.type
_entity_poly.pdbx_seq_one_letter_code
_entity_poly.pdbx_strand_id
1 'polypeptide(L)' 'MEHLHQSIKNGETVVDLETILQHKNGQLLDVEATLSPLMDHDGRTIGITGICRDISARKQA' A
#
# COMPACT_ATOMS: atom_id res chain seq x y z
N MET A 1 9.13 -3.66 -4.92
CA MET A 1 8.49 -2.34 -5.13
C MET A 1 8.22 -2.04 -6.60
N GLU A 2 9.08 -2.41 -7.54
CA GLU A 2 8.89 -2.11 -8.98
C GLU A 2 7.57 -2.68 -9.55
N HIS A 3 7.20 -3.90 -9.17
CA HIS A 3 5.95 -4.54 -9.57
C HIS A 3 4.70 -3.82 -9.02
N LEU A 4 4.75 -3.33 -7.77
CA LEU A 4 3.67 -2.56 -7.16
C LEU A 4 3.38 -1.28 -7.96
N HIS A 5 4.42 -0.52 -8.29
CA HIS A 5 4.25 0.69 -9.08
C HIS A 5 3.67 0.41 -10.46
N GLN A 6 4.04 -0.71 -11.09
CA GLN A 6 3.50 -1.08 -12.39
C GLN A 6 2.03 -1.47 -12.32
N SER A 7 1.62 -2.32 -11.36
CA SER A 7 0.21 -2.68 -11.17
C SER A 7 -0.66 -1.47 -10.92
N ILE A 8 -0.23 -0.57 -10.02
CA ILE A 8 -0.96 0.68 -9.74
C ILE A 8 -1.06 1.58 -10.99
N LYS A 9 0.02 1.70 -11.78
CA LYS A 9 -0.01 2.46 -13.05
C LYS A 9 -0.94 1.84 -14.08
N ASN A 10 -1.13 0.53 -14.05
CA ASN A 10 -2.03 -0.19 -14.94
C ASN A 10 -3.49 -0.15 -14.47
N GLY A 11 -3.80 0.54 -13.37
CA GLY A 11 -5.16 0.60 -12.81
C GLY A 11 -5.52 -0.61 -11.93
N GLU A 12 -4.54 -1.44 -11.58
CA GLU A 12 -4.76 -2.63 -10.75
C GLU A 12 -4.67 -2.28 -9.25
N THR A 13 -5.59 -2.83 -8.46
CA THR A 13 -5.51 -2.77 -6.99
C THR A 13 -4.61 -3.88 -6.49
N VAL A 14 -3.69 -3.54 -5.59
CA VAL A 14 -2.86 -4.52 -4.88
C VAL A 14 -3.47 -4.77 -3.51
N VAL A 15 -3.75 -6.03 -3.22
CA VAL A 15 -4.32 -6.50 -1.94
C VAL A 15 -3.28 -7.33 -1.18
N ASP A 16 -3.52 -7.52 0.12
CA ASP A 16 -2.72 -8.38 1.00
C ASP A 16 -1.19 -8.10 0.96
N LEU A 17 -0.81 -6.85 0.68
CA LEU A 17 0.58 -6.45 0.64
C LEU A 17 1.12 -6.34 2.07
N GLU A 18 1.89 -7.32 2.50
CA GLU A 18 2.69 -7.17 3.72
C GLU A 18 3.97 -6.37 3.45
N THR A 19 4.18 -5.29 4.19
CA THR A 19 5.37 -4.44 4.07
C THR A 19 5.71 -3.76 5.40
N ILE A 20 6.82 -3.00 5.43
CA ILE A 20 7.24 -2.23 6.59
C ILE A 20 7.04 -0.74 6.30
N LEU A 21 6.34 -0.04 7.19
CA LEU A 21 6.21 1.42 7.16
C LEU A 21 6.92 2.05 8.36
N GLN A 22 7.49 3.24 8.15
CA GLN A 22 8.09 4.02 9.22
C GLN A 22 7.08 5.03 9.76
N HIS A 23 6.70 4.89 11.02
CA HIS A 23 5.89 5.88 11.72
C HIS A 23 6.71 7.16 11.96
N LYS A 24 6.04 8.31 12.13
CA LYS A 24 6.69 9.63 12.29
C LYS A 24 7.68 9.73 13.46
N ASN A 25 7.57 8.83 14.45
CA ASN A 25 8.48 8.76 15.60
C ASN A 25 9.73 7.89 15.33
N GLY A 26 9.88 7.36 14.12
CA GLY A 26 10.99 6.50 13.70
C GLY A 26 10.74 5.00 13.85
N GLN A 27 9.65 4.57 14.50
CA GLN A 27 9.31 3.15 14.68
C GLN A 27 8.97 2.49 13.34
N LEU A 28 9.48 1.28 13.12
CA LEU A 28 9.10 0.42 12.00
C LEU A 28 7.87 -0.41 12.41
N LEU A 29 6.86 -0.42 11.53
CA LEU A 29 5.62 -1.17 11.71
C LEU A 29 5.49 -2.19 10.58
N ASP A 30 5.26 -3.44 10.95
CA ASP A 30 4.76 -4.42 9.99
C ASP A 30 3.31 -4.09 9.68
N VAL A 31 2.99 -3.89 8.40
CA VAL A 31 1.65 -3.57 7.96
C VAL A 31 1.18 -4.52 6.86
N GLU A 32 -0.12 -4.79 6.86
CA GLU A 32 -0.85 -5.38 5.75
C GLU A 32 -1.62 -4.26 5.06
N ALA A 33 -1.36 -4.05 3.78
CA ALA A 33 -1.88 -2.92 3.02
C ALA A 33 -2.70 -3.35 1.80
N THR A 34 -3.76 -2.60 1.53
CA THR A 34 -4.44 -2.59 0.23
C THR A 34 -4.22 -1.24 -0.41
N LEU A 35 -3.73 -1.23 -1.64
CA LEU A 35 -3.38 -0.03 -2.41
C LEU A 35 -4.19 -0.01 -3.70
N SER A 36 -4.98 1.05 -3.89
CA SER A 36 -5.84 1.23 -5.07
C SER A 36 -5.43 2.49 -5.83
N PRO A 37 -5.43 2.46 -7.17
CA PRO A 37 -5.15 3.65 -7.97
C PRO A 37 -6.32 4.62 -7.89
N LEU A 38 -6.00 5.90 -7.75
CA LEU A 38 -6.95 7.00 -7.94
C LEU A 38 -6.86 7.44 -9.39
N MET A 39 -7.96 7.31 -10.14
CA MET A 39 -8.03 7.66 -11.56
C MET A 39 -8.82 8.96 -11.78
N ASP A 40 -8.41 9.77 -12.75
CA ASP A 40 -9.21 10.88 -13.26
C ASP A 40 -10.30 10.40 -14.24
N HIS A 41 -11.06 11.34 -14.80
CA HIS A 41 -12.13 11.04 -15.77
C HIS A 41 -11.61 10.51 -17.11
N ASP A 42 -10.33 10.74 -17.42
CA ASP A 42 -9.66 10.22 -18.63
C ASP A 42 -9.05 8.83 -18.40
N GLY A 43 -9.23 8.25 -17.20
CA GLY A 43 -8.68 6.94 -16.83
C GLY A 43 -7.18 6.98 -16.51
N ARG A 44 -6.58 8.15 -16.28
CA ARG A 44 -5.17 8.28 -15.90
C ARG A 44 -5.03 8.14 -14.39
N THR A 45 -4.07 7.34 -13.93
CA THR A 45 -3.71 7.25 -12.51
C THR A 45 -3.09 8.57 -12.05
N ILE A 46 -3.78 9.29 -11.17
CA ILE A 46 -3.36 10.57 -10.57
C ILE A 46 -2.87 10.43 -9.12
N GLY A 47 -3.02 9.24 -8.52
CA GLY A 47 -2.59 8.99 -7.16
C GLY A 47 -2.86 7.55 -6.71
N ILE A 48 -2.65 7.34 -5.41
CA ILE A 48 -2.85 6.04 -4.75
C ILE A 48 -3.63 6.29 -3.47
N THR A 49 -4.69 5.52 -3.25
CA THR A 49 -5.33 5.40 -1.93
C THR A 49 -4.85 4.12 -1.27
N GLY A 50 -4.68 4.15 0.05
CA GLY A 50 -4.17 3.02 0.80
C GLY A 50 -4.89 2.82 2.12
N ILE A 51 -5.25 1.58 2.42
CA ILE A 51 -5.68 1.14 3.76
C ILE A 51 -4.54 0.28 4.30
N CYS A 52 -3.94 0.70 5.42
CA CYS A 52 -2.85 0.00 6.07
C CYS A 52 -3.29 -0.45 7.47
N ARG A 53 -3.19 -1.75 7.73
CA ARG A 53 -3.43 -2.35 9.05
C ARG A 53 -2.10 -2.68 9.70
N ASP A 54 -1.88 -2.20 10.92
CA ASP A 54 -0.74 -2.64 11.74
C ASP A 54 -0.92 -4.12 12.13
N ILE A 55 0.06 -4.95 11.78
CA ILE A 55 0.11 -6.39 12.07
C ILE A 55 1.33 -6.75 12.93
N SER A 56 2.01 -5.77 13.53
CA SER A 56 3.21 -5.98 14.35
C SER A 56 2.93 -6.96 15.50
N ALA A 57 1.77 -6.84 16.16
CA ALA A 57 1.34 -7.76 17.21
C ALA A 57 1.05 -9.18 16.68
N ARG A 58 0.51 -9.30 15.46
CA ARG A 58 0.22 -10.60 14.82
C ARG A 58 1.49 -11.40 14.54
N LYS A 59 2.58 -10.72 14.18
CA LYS A 59 3.87 -11.36 13.85
C LYS A 59 4.74 -11.73 15.06
N GLN A 60 4.43 -11.19 16.24
CA GLN A 60 5.19 -11.44 17.48
C GLN A 60 4.64 -12.61 18.32
N ALA A 61 3.47 -13.15 17.95
CA ALA A 61 2.83 -14.30 18.58
C ALA A 61 3.32 -15.62 17.96
#